data_AF-A0A177IP87-F1
#
_entry.id   AF-A0A177IP87-F1
#
_cell.length_a   1.000
_cell.length_b   1.000
_cell.length_c   1.000
_cell.angle_alpha   90.00
_cell.angle_beta   90.00
_cell.angle_gamma   90.00
#
_symmetry.space_group_name_H-M   'P 1'
#
loop_
_entity.id
_entity.type
_entity.pdbx_description
1 polymer ?
#
loop_
_entity_poly.entity_id
_entity_poly.type
_entity_poly.pdbx_seq_one_letter_code
_entity_poly.pdbx_strand_id
1 'polypeptide(L)'
;MNQKVQAVLKLKVEQFTEIAAQEEAIELATIESAKAIRKLQDNGVTMDEAADSTGLSVNRLRAIIKRAEELERLEDEDDSSESNMLDNSSENI
;
A
#
# COMPACT_ATOMS: atom_id res chain seq x y z
N MET A 1 -18.69 7.46 33.16
CA MET A 1 -17.52 7.42 32.25
C MET A 1 -16.73 8.72 32.42
N ASN A 2 -15.43 8.66 32.70
CA ASN A 2 -14.64 9.85 33.03
C ASN A 2 -14.35 10.66 31.76
N GLN A 3 -14.82 11.91 31.68
CA GLN A 3 -14.70 12.77 30.48
C GLN A 3 -13.24 12.97 30.03
N LYS A 4 -12.29 12.98 30.97
CA LYS A 4 -10.85 13.07 30.65
C LYS A 4 -10.34 11.82 29.92
N VAL A 5 -10.85 10.64 30.29
CA VAL A 5 -10.48 9.38 29.63
C VAL A 5 -11.07 9.31 28.22
N GLN A 6 -12.29 9.79 28.02
CA GLN A 6 -12.92 9.87 26.69
C GLN A 6 -12.17 10.80 25.73
N ALA A 7 -11.73 11.97 26.22
CA ALA A 7 -10.99 12.93 25.39
C ALA A 7 -9.64 12.37 24.92
N VAL A 8 -8.89 11.70 25.80
CA VAL A 8 -7.61 11.06 25.43
C VAL A 8 -7.83 9.90 24.47
N LEU A 9 -8.87 9.08 24.68
CA LEU A 9 -9.19 7.98 23.78
C LEU A 9 -9.54 8.50 22.39
N LYS A 10 -10.37 9.55 22.30
CA LYS A 10 -10.76 10.18 21.04
C LYS A 10 -9.54 10.72 20.28
N LEU A 11 -8.66 11.48 20.94
CA LEU A 11 -7.45 12.02 20.32
C LEU A 11 -6.56 10.91 19.75
N LYS A 12 -6.36 9.81 20.50
CA LYS A 12 -5.56 8.68 20.02
C LYS A 12 -6.19 8.03 18.80
N VAL A 13 -7.51 7.84 18.78
CA VAL A 13 -8.22 7.28 17.62
C VAL A 13 -8.04 8.17 16.39
N GLU A 14 -8.24 9.49 16.53
CA GLU A 14 -8.04 10.44 15.42
C GLU A 14 -6.60 10.38 14.87
N GLN A 15 -5.60 10.30 15.75
CA GLN A 15 -4.19 10.15 15.34
C GLN A 15 -3.93 8.84 14.59
N PHE A 16 -4.51 7.72 15.04
CA PHE A 16 -4.35 6.44 14.32
C PHE A 16 -5.01 6.48 12.95
N THR A 17 -6.20 7.08 12.83
CA THR A 17 -6.87 7.24 11.53
C THR A 17 -6.07 8.11 10.58
N GLU A 18 -5.46 9.19 11.07
CA GLU A 18 -4.60 10.05 10.25
C GLU A 18 -3.35 9.31 9.76
N ILE A 19 -2.70 8.54 10.63
CA ILE A 19 -1.53 7.73 10.24
C ILE A 19 -1.92 6.69 9.18
N ALA A 20 -3.03 5.98 9.39
CA ALA A 20 -3.51 4.98 8.42
C ALA A 20 -3.78 5.62 7.05
N ALA A 21 -4.43 6.79 7.01
CA ALA A 21 -4.68 7.51 5.76
C ALA A 21 -3.38 7.99 5.08
N GLN A 22 -2.37 8.38 5.86
CA GLN A 22 -1.05 8.74 5.30
C GLN A 22 -0.31 7.52 4.75
N GLU A 23 -0.38 6.38 5.43
CA GLU A 23 0.22 5.12 4.97
C GLU A 23 -0.40 4.68 3.63
N GLU A 24 -1.73 4.68 3.53
CA GLU A 24 -2.45 4.37 2.28
C GLU A 24 -2.04 5.32 1.12
N ALA A 25 -1.94 6.63 1.41
CA ALA A 25 -1.50 7.61 0.41
C ALA A 25 -0.05 7.36 -0.08
N ILE A 26 0.85 6.92 0.81
CA ILE A 26 2.23 6.57 0.46
C ILE A 26 2.28 5.31 -0.41
N GLU A 27 1.45 4.32 -0.11
CA GLU A 27 1.36 3.08 -0.88
C GLU A 27 0.88 3.36 -2.31
N LEU A 28 -0.20 4.14 -2.45
CA LEU A 28 -0.71 4.56 -3.75
C LEU A 28 0.34 5.34 -4.56
N ALA A 29 1.01 6.31 -3.93
CA ALA A 29 2.07 7.09 -4.58
C ALA A 29 3.26 6.22 -5.02
N THR A 30 3.56 5.15 -4.28
CA THR A 30 4.62 4.19 -4.62
C THR A 30 4.24 3.40 -5.87
N ILE A 31 3.01 2.91 -5.94
CA ILE A 31 2.48 2.19 -7.11
C ILE A 31 2.47 3.09 -8.35
N GLU A 32 1.98 4.32 -8.24
CA GLU A 32 1.97 5.28 -9.34
C GLU A 32 3.39 5.61 -9.84
N SER A 33 4.33 5.80 -8.91
CA SER A 33 5.74 6.03 -9.25
C SER A 33 6.35 4.85 -10.00
N ALA A 34 6.08 3.61 -9.57
CA ALA A 34 6.53 2.42 -10.26
C ALA A 34 5.93 2.30 -11.67
N LYS A 35 4.64 2.62 -11.84
CA LYS A 35 3.97 2.67 -13.16
C LYS A 35 4.63 3.69 -14.09
N ALA A 36 4.97 4.87 -13.58
CA ALA A 36 5.69 5.88 -14.35
C ALA A 36 7.08 5.41 -14.77
N ILE A 37 7.84 4.77 -13.88
CA ILE A 37 9.16 4.21 -14.19
C ILE A 37 9.06 3.12 -15.25
N ARG A 38 8.15 2.14 -15.10
CA ARG A 38 7.91 1.08 -16.10
C ARG A 38 7.58 1.66 -17.47
N LYS A 39 6.71 2.67 -17.53
CA LYS A 39 6.37 3.37 -18.78
C LYS A 39 7.58 4.05 -19.43
N LEU A 40 8.49 4.63 -18.65
CA LEU A 40 9.74 5.19 -19.20
C LEU A 40 10.59 4.08 -19.84
N GLN A 41 10.71 2.93 -19.16
CA GLN A 41 11.45 1.77 -19.69
C GLN A 41 10.83 1.23 -20.98
N ASP A 42 9.50 1.16 -21.07
CA ASP A 42 8.78 0.74 -22.29
C ASP A 42 9.05 1.68 -23.48
N ASN A 43 9.36 2.95 -23.22
CA ASN A 43 9.76 3.93 -24.22
C ASN A 43 11.28 3.91 -24.51
N GLY A 44 12.01 2.91 -23.99
CA GLY A 44 13.44 2.75 -24.21
C GLY A 44 14.33 3.57 -23.29
N VAL A 45 13.77 4.24 -22.27
CA VAL A 45 14.56 4.97 -21.27
C VAL A 45 15.20 3.98 -20.32
N THR A 46 16.51 4.06 -20.17
CA THR A 46 17.26 3.20 -19.26
C THR A 46 17.04 3.62 -17.80
N MET A 47 17.34 2.71 -16.86
CA MET A 47 17.25 3.04 -15.43
C MET A 47 18.24 4.13 -15.00
N ASP A 48 19.37 4.25 -15.70
CA ASP A 48 20.36 5.30 -15.45
C ASP A 48 19.83 6.67 -15.90
N GLU A 49 19.20 6.77 -17.08
CA GLU A 49 18.56 8.00 -17.56
C GLU A 49 17.35 8.40 -16.70
N ALA A 50 16.57 7.42 -16.23
CA ALA A 50 15.50 7.67 -15.28
C ALA A 50 16.04 8.16 -13.92
N ALA A 51 17.17 7.62 -13.46
CA ALA A 51 17.85 8.06 -12.24
C ALA A 51 18.33 9.52 -12.37
N ASP A 52 18.99 9.85 -13.48
CA ASP A 52 19.48 11.19 -13.76
C ASP A 52 18.35 12.22 -13.87
N SER A 53 17.25 11.88 -14.53
CA SER A 53 16.09 12.79 -14.68
C SER A 53 15.30 13.02 -13.40
N THR A 54 15.26 12.03 -12.50
CA THR A 54 14.53 12.12 -11.22
C THR A 54 15.40 12.58 -10.05
N GLY A 55 16.73 12.62 -10.22
CA GLY A 55 17.68 12.89 -9.14
C GLY A 55 17.75 11.77 -8.10
N LEU A 56 17.24 10.58 -8.43
CA LEU A 56 17.26 9.41 -7.56
C LEU A 56 18.36 8.44 -7.99
N SER A 57 18.84 7.60 -7.07
CA SER A 57 19.73 6.50 -7.46
C SER A 57 18.95 5.38 -8.15
N VAL A 58 19.61 4.66 -9.05
CA VAL A 58 19.06 3.43 -9.68
C VAL A 58 18.55 2.43 -8.63
N ASN A 59 19.27 2.29 -7.51
CA ASN A 59 18.86 1.42 -6.41
C ASN A 59 17.53 1.88 -5.79
N ARG A 60 17.31 3.19 -5.67
CA ARG A 60 16.05 3.75 -5.16
C ARG A 60 14.90 3.50 -6.14
N LEU A 61 15.12 3.66 -7.45
CA LEU A 61 14.12 3.34 -8.47
C LEU A 61 13.75 1.86 -8.45
N ARG A 62 14.73 0.95 -8.35
CA ARG A 62 14.49 -0.48 -8.20
C ARG A 62 13.72 -0.82 -6.93
N ALA A 63 14.03 -0.15 -5.83
CA ALA A 63 13.31 -0.34 -4.56
C ALA A 63 11.84 0.09 -4.67
N ILE A 64 11.55 1.19 -5.39
CA ILE A 64 10.18 1.65 -5.65
C ILE A 64 9.41 0.60 -6.46
N ILE A 65 9.99 0.10 -7.56
CA ILE A 65 9.34 -0.94 -8.38
C ILE A 65 9.07 -2.20 -7.56
N LYS A 66 10.09 -2.69 -6.83
CA LYS A 66 9.93 -3.88 -5.99
C LYS A 66 8.85 -3.70 -4.93
N ARG A 67 8.80 -2.53 -4.27
CA ARG A 67 7.77 -2.24 -3.26
C ARG A 67 6.38 -2.19 -3.87
N ALA A 68 6.23 -1.60 -5.06
CA ALA A 68 4.96 -1.61 -5.77
C ALA A 68 4.50 -3.04 -6.11
N GLU A 69 5.40 -3.93 -6.55
CA GLU A 69 5.07 -5.34 -6.80
C GLU A 69 4.61 -6.08 -5.54
N GLU A 70 5.22 -5.77 -4.40
CA GLU A 70 4.80 -6.32 -3.11
C GLU A 70 3.42 -5.82 -2.71
N LEU A 71 3.10 -4.54 -2.96
CA LEU A 71 1.79 -3.94 -2.67
C LEU A 71 0.70 -4.49 -3.60
N GLU A 72 0.95 -4.53 -4.91
CA GLU A 72 0.02 -5.06 -5.92
C GLU A 72 -0.35 -6.53 -5.61
N ARG A 73 0.61 -7.34 -5.17
CA ARG A 73 0.37 -8.73 -4.76
C ARG A 73 -0.47 -8.84 -3.47
N LEU A 74 -0.30 -7.92 -2.52
CA LEU A 74 -1.09 -7.93 -1.28
C LEU A 74 -2.56 -7.56 -1.55
N GLU A 75 -2.83 -6.66 -2.51
CA GLU A 75 -4.19 -6.34 -2.97
C GLU A 75 -4.85 -7.58 -3.62
N ASP A 76 -4.12 -8.31 -4.47
CA ASP A 76 -4.63 -9.53 -5.11
C ASP A 76 -4.91 -10.68 -4.10
N GLU A 77 -4.16 -10.74 -3.00
CA GLU A 77 -4.34 -11.75 -1.94
C GLU A 77 -5.61 -11.49 -1.08
N ASP A 78 -6.02 -10.23 -0.88
CA ASP A 78 -7.22 -9.87 -0.10
C ASP A 78 -8.54 -10.19 -0.85
N ASP A 79 -8.57 -10.07 -2.19
CA ASP A 79 -9.75 -10.41 -3.03
C ASP A 79 -10.00 -11.95 -3.11
N SER A 80 -8.96 -12.76 -2.88
CA SER A 80 -9.07 -14.24 -2.88
C SER A 80 -9.58 -14.83 -1.56
N SER A 81 -9.78 -13.99 -0.54
CA SER A 81 -10.11 -14.39 0.83
C SER A 81 -11.61 -14.56 1.10
N GLU A 82 -12.49 -14.24 0.15
CA GLU A 82 -13.95 -14.39 0.30
C GLU A 82 -14.49 -15.82 0.13
N SER A 83 -13.69 -16.82 -0.27
CA SER A 83 -14.18 -18.18 -0.58
C SER A 83 -14.00 -19.25 0.50
N ASN A 84 -13.91 -18.87 1.78
CA ASN A 84 -13.95 -19.85 2.87
C ASN A 84 -14.96 -19.48 3.96
N MET A 85 -16.18 -19.08 3.55
CA MET A 85 -17.33 -19.23 4.42
C MET A 85 -17.44 -20.72 4.74
N LEU A 86 -17.00 -21.07 5.96
CA LEU A 86 -17.24 -22.36 6.56
C LEU A 86 -18.76 -22.51 6.67
N ASP A 87 -19.34 -23.17 5.68
CA ASP A 87 -20.63 -23.84 5.75
C ASP A 87 -20.51 -24.89 6.85
N ASN A 88 -20.52 -24.44 8.12
CA ASN A 88 -20.77 -25.34 9.22
C ASN A 88 -22.25 -25.65 9.16
N SER A 89 -22.52 -26.63 8.31
CA SER A 89 -23.70 -27.44 8.15
C SER A 89 -24.76 -27.15 9.18
N SER A 90 -25.87 -26.63 8.70
CA SER A 90 -27.16 -26.76 9.35
C SER A 90 -27.54 -28.25 9.38
N GLU A 91 -26.92 -29.04 10.25
CA GLU A 91 -27.32 -30.42 10.58
C GLU A 91 -27.54 -30.55 12.09
N ASN A 92 -28.72 -30.08 12.49
CA ASN A 92 -29.68 -30.87 13.25
C ASN A 92 -29.11 -31.96 14.22
N ILE A 93 -28.94 -31.61 15.50
CA ILE A 93 -29.04 -32.52 16.67
C ILE A 93 -29.79 -31.78 17.79
#